data_AF-A0A5C0AYQ1-F1
#
_entry.id   AF-A0A5C0AYQ1-F1
#
_cell.length_a   1.000
_cell.length_b   1.000
_cell.length_c   1.000
_cell.angle_alpha   90.00
_cell.angle_beta   90.00
_cell.angle_gamma   90.00
#
_symmetry.space_group_name_H-M   'P 1'
#
loop_
_entity.id
_entity.type
_entity.pdbx_description
1 polymer ?
#
loop_
_entity_poly.entity_id
_entity_poly.type
_entity_poly.pdbx_seq_one_letter_code
_entity_poly.pdbx_strand_id
1 'polypeptide(L)'
;MDTLTLDNIPEAQWGAFMHALAGAGWTLTKGGGLDHSWATLTNAAGSQIDMVYDIWMQGEITITSADLDEVSAALPVDLRKLLGGDVAGADPIDVR
;
A
#
# COMPACT_ATOMS: atom_id res chain seq x y z
N MET A 1 -14.57 11.21 -5.32
CA MET A 1 -13.67 10.26 -5.98
C MET A 1 -13.58 9.09 -5.04
N ASP A 2 -14.02 7.92 -5.48
CA ASP A 2 -13.94 6.71 -4.68
C ASP A 2 -12.49 6.25 -4.58
N THR A 3 -12.06 5.91 -3.37
CA THR A 3 -10.70 5.43 -3.07
C THR A 3 -10.79 4.12 -2.31
N LEU A 4 -9.84 3.22 -2.56
CA LEU A 4 -9.55 2.08 -1.72
C LEU A 4 -8.45 2.46 -0.75
N THR A 5 -8.73 2.35 0.55
CA THR A 5 -7.72 2.49 1.60
C THR A 5 -7.46 1.12 2.21
N LEU A 6 -6.19 0.74 2.26
CA LEU A 6 -5.71 -0.46 2.91
C LEU A 6 -5.00 -0.04 4.19
N ASP A 7 -5.47 -0.51 5.34
CA ASP A 7 -4.89 -0.23 6.65
C ASP A 7 -4.20 -1.47 7.25
N ASN A 8 -3.49 -1.24 8.37
CA ASN A 8 -2.82 -2.28 9.15
C ASN A 8 -1.80 -3.10 8.34
N ILE A 9 -1.12 -2.47 7.37
CA ILE A 9 -0.15 -3.13 6.51
C ILE A 9 1.20 -3.22 7.23
N PRO A 10 1.75 -4.44 7.47
CA PRO A 10 3.06 -4.57 8.11
C PRO A 10 4.16 -3.88 7.29
N GLU A 11 5.16 -3.30 7.96
CA GLU A 11 6.26 -2.56 7.33
C GLU A 11 6.88 -3.30 6.13
N ALA A 12 7.12 -4.61 6.27
CA ALA A 12 7.70 -5.43 5.23
C ALA A 12 6.81 -5.48 3.96
N GLN A 13 5.49 -5.55 4.13
CA GLN A 13 4.54 -5.58 3.01
C GLN A 13 4.36 -4.18 2.41
N TRP A 14 4.31 -3.15 3.25
CA TRP A 14 4.26 -1.75 2.83
C TRP A 14 5.48 -1.38 1.97
N GLY A 15 6.68 -1.75 2.45
CA GLY A 15 7.92 -1.58 1.70
C GLY A 15 7.96 -2.41 0.42
N ALA A 16 7.53 -3.67 0.46
CA ALA A 16 7.49 -4.53 -0.72
C ALA A 16 6.54 -3.99 -1.80
N PHE A 17 5.38 -3.44 -1.41
CA PHE A 17 4.41 -2.82 -2.31
C PHE A 17 5.02 -1.62 -3.04
N MET A 18 5.62 -0.69 -2.27
CA MET A 18 6.31 0.48 -2.80
C MET A 18 7.43 0.08 -3.77
N HIS A 19 8.28 -0.89 -3.39
CA HIS A 19 9.40 -1.32 -4.22
C HIS A 19 8.97 -2.09 -5.47
N ALA A 20 7.89 -2.86 -5.40
CA ALA A 20 7.36 -3.57 -6.55
C ALA A 20 6.88 -2.61 -7.64
N LEU A 21 6.12 -1.58 -7.26
CA LEU A 21 5.64 -0.57 -8.20
C LEU A 21 6.77 0.28 -8.78
N ALA A 22 7.74 0.68 -7.95
CA ALA A 22 8.95 1.35 -8.45
C ALA A 22 9.70 0.48 -9.47
N GLY A 23 9.82 -0.83 -9.20
CA GLY A 23 10.40 -1.80 -10.14
C GLY A 23 9.58 -1.98 -11.43
N ALA A 24 8.28 -1.74 -11.38
CA ALA A 24 7.37 -1.73 -12.53
C ALA A 24 7.39 -0.41 -13.32
N GLY A 25 8.23 0.57 -12.92
CA GLY A 25 8.40 1.84 -13.62
C GLY A 25 7.59 3.00 -13.06
N TRP A 26 6.96 2.84 -11.89
CA TRP A 26 6.34 3.96 -11.19
C TRP A 26 7.41 4.89 -10.60
N THR A 27 7.15 6.19 -10.64
CA THR A 27 8.00 7.21 -10.02
C THR A 27 7.73 7.23 -8.53
N LEU A 28 8.73 6.86 -7.74
CA LEU A 28 8.67 6.86 -6.28
C LEU A 28 9.24 8.15 -5.70
N THR A 29 8.42 8.88 -4.96
CA THR A 29 8.86 9.96 -4.07
C THR A 29 8.60 9.52 -2.63
N LYS A 30 9.59 9.61 -1.75
CA LYS A 30 9.44 9.19 -0.35
C LYS A 30 10.17 10.11 0.62
N GLY A 31 9.74 10.08 1.88
CA GLY A 31 10.38 10.79 2.97
C GLY A 31 9.99 10.23 4.33
N GLY A 32 10.48 10.88 5.39
CA GLY A 32 10.22 10.51 6.77
C GLY A 32 11.44 10.00 7.53
N GLY A 33 11.19 9.41 8.70
CA GLY A 33 12.16 8.89 9.65
C GLY A 33 11.70 7.57 10.28
N LEU A 34 12.34 7.17 11.38
CA LEU A 34 12.12 5.87 12.02
C LEU A 34 10.66 5.65 12.47
N ASP A 35 10.02 6.68 13.04
CA ASP A 35 8.69 6.54 13.63
C ASP A 35 7.57 6.73 12.59
N HIS A 36 7.83 7.56 11.57
CA HIS A 36 6.86 7.92 10.55
C HIS A 36 7.54 8.06 9.19
N SER A 37 7.02 7.33 8.20
CA SER A 37 7.49 7.34 6.82
C SER A 37 6.32 7.55 5.86
N TRP A 38 6.60 8.12 4.70
CA TRP A 38 5.60 8.30 3.65
C TRP A 38 6.21 8.06 2.28
N ALA A 39 5.36 7.67 1.34
CA ALA A 39 5.70 7.53 -0.06
C ALA A 39 4.50 7.91 -0.94
N THR A 40 4.79 8.52 -2.08
CA THR A 40 3.83 8.75 -3.16
C THR A 40 4.41 8.10 -4.41
N LEU A 41 3.59 7.30 -5.09
CA LEU A 41 3.94 6.71 -6.38
C LEU A 41 3.05 7.27 -7.48
N THR A 42 3.68 7.70 -8.57
CA THR A 42 2.97 8.19 -9.75
C THR A 42 3.43 7.47 -11.02
N ASN A 43 2.53 7.28 -11.97
CA ASN A 43 2.85 6.72 -13.28
C ASN A 43 2.74 7.78 -14.40
N ALA A 44 3.05 7.38 -15.63
CA ALA A 44 2.91 8.25 -16.80
C ALA A 44 1.44 8.54 -17.19
N ALA A 45 0.48 7.73 -16.71
CA ALA A 45 -0.95 7.92 -16.95
C ALA A 45 -1.58 8.98 -16.02
N GLY A 46 -0.86 9.41 -14.98
CA GLY A 46 -1.33 10.39 -13.99
C GLY A 46 -2.01 9.77 -12.77
N SER A 47 -2.00 8.44 -12.63
CA SER A 47 -2.44 7.74 -11.41
C SER A 47 -1.49 8.06 -10.26
N GLN A 48 -2.04 8.11 -9.07
CA GLN A 48 -1.30 8.37 -7.84
C GLN A 48 -1.72 7.39 -6.75
N ILE A 49 -0.72 6.91 -6.01
CA ILE A 49 -0.88 6.11 -4.81
C ILE A 49 -0.17 6.85 -3.68
N ASP A 50 -0.90 7.05 -2.59
CA ASP A 50 -0.37 7.67 -1.38
C ASP A 50 -0.21 6.61 -0.30
N MET A 51 0.95 6.61 0.34
CA MET A 51 1.34 5.61 1.31
C MET A 51 1.90 6.29 2.55
N VAL A 52 1.44 5.86 3.72
CA VAL A 52 1.94 6.33 5.01
C VAL A 52 2.30 5.11 5.85
N TYR A 53 3.35 5.21 6.65
CA TYR A 53 3.70 4.21 7.65
C TYR A 53 3.98 4.91 8.97
N ASP A 54 3.40 4.38 10.04
CA ASP A 54 3.63 4.83 11.41
C ASP A 54 3.86 3.61 12.28
N ILE A 55 4.87 3.65 13.16
CA ILE A 55 5.24 2.46 13.97
C ILE A 55 4.14 2.01 14.93
N TRP A 56 3.17 2.88 15.24
CA TRP A 56 2.04 2.56 16.11
C TRP A 56 0.80 2.19 15.30
N MET A 57 0.57 2.82 14.14
CA MET A 57 -0.62 2.61 13.30
C MET A 57 -0.39 1.67 12.10
N GLN A 58 0.83 1.16 11.93
CA GLN A 58 1.28 0.38 10.77
C GLN A 58 1.18 1.17 9.45
N GLY A 59 1.24 0.46 8.33
CA GLY A 59 1.15 1.01 6.98
C GLY A 59 -0.28 1.23 6.52
N GLU A 60 -0.49 2.35 5.83
CA GLU A 60 -1.66 2.69 5.06
C GLU A 60 -1.29 2.88 3.58
N ILE A 61 -2.15 2.43 2.69
CA ILE A 61 -2.04 2.62 1.23
C ILE A 61 -3.39 3.08 0.70
N THR A 62 -3.41 4.25 0.06
CA THR A 62 -4.60 4.83 -0.58
C THR A 62 -4.44 4.84 -2.08
N ILE A 63 -5.41 4.24 -2.79
CA ILE A 63 -5.44 4.09 -4.25
C ILE A 63 -6.78 4.63 -4.74
N THR A 64 -6.78 5.41 -5.82
CA THR A 64 -8.04 5.78 -6.47
C THR A 64 -8.69 4.55 -7.10
N SER A 65 -10.00 4.35 -6.91
CA SER A 65 -10.68 3.14 -7.40
C SER A 65 -10.58 2.96 -8.92
N ALA A 66 -10.44 4.05 -9.67
CA ALA A 66 -10.23 4.03 -11.12
C ALA A 66 -8.85 3.46 -11.53
N ASP A 67 -7.86 3.51 -10.64
CA ASP A 67 -6.49 3.08 -10.91
C ASP A 67 -6.23 1.63 -10.45
N LEU A 68 -7.18 1.00 -9.74
CA LEU A 68 -7.00 -0.31 -9.10
C LEU A 68 -6.55 -1.41 -10.07
N ASP A 69 -7.14 -1.47 -11.26
CA ASP A 69 -6.76 -2.46 -12.27
C ASP A 69 -5.31 -2.28 -12.74
N GLU A 70 -4.85 -1.03 -12.89
CA GLU A 70 -3.47 -0.74 -13.28
C GLU A 70 -2.49 -1.08 -12.16
N VAL A 71 -2.80 -0.69 -10.92
CA VAL A 71 -1.99 -1.02 -9.74
C VAL A 71 -1.88 -2.54 -9.58
N SER A 72 -3.01 -3.25 -9.71
CA SER A 72 -3.04 -4.72 -9.65
C SER A 72 -2.18 -5.37 -10.72
N ALA A 73 -2.23 -4.86 -11.96
CA ALA A 73 -1.43 -5.36 -13.07
C ALA A 73 0.08 -5.17 -12.84
N ALA A 74 0.48 -4.04 -12.24
CA ALA A 74 1.88 -3.71 -11.95
C ALA A 74 2.47 -4.50 -10.77
N LEU A 75 1.62 -5.02 -9.87
CA LEU A 75 2.07 -5.76 -8.70
C LEU A 75 2.36 -7.24 -9.01
N PRO A 76 3.35 -7.85 -8.34
CA PRO A 76 3.49 -9.30 -8.22
C PRO A 76 2.23 -9.95 -7.63
N VAL A 77 1.95 -11.19 -8.04
CA VAL A 77 0.73 -11.94 -7.64
C VAL A 77 0.57 -12.01 -6.11
N ASP A 78 1.65 -12.17 -5.36
CA ASP A 78 1.60 -12.25 -3.90
C ASP A 78 1.14 -10.95 -3.23
N LEU A 79 1.47 -9.79 -3.82
CA LEU A 79 1.08 -8.47 -3.30
C LEU A 79 -0.32 -8.05 -3.75
N ARG A 80 -0.85 -8.62 -4.84
CA ARG A 80 -2.23 -8.36 -5.29
C ARG A 80 -3.28 -8.78 -4.26
N LYS A 81 -2.95 -9.74 -3.38
CA LYS A 81 -3.84 -10.19 -2.29
C LYS A 81 -4.20 -9.04 -1.33
N LEU A 82 -3.33 -8.04 -1.19
CA LEU A 82 -3.60 -6.84 -0.39
C LEU A 82 -4.75 -6.02 -0.95
N LEU A 83 -4.95 -6.02 -2.27
CA LEU A 83 -6.04 -5.29 -2.93
C LEU A 83 -7.41 -6.01 -2.81
N GLY A 84 -7.41 -7.29 -2.46
CA GLY A 84 -8.57 -8.19 -2.50
C GLY A 84 -9.17 -8.55 -1.14
N GLY A 85 -8.62 -8.05 -0.03
CA GLY A 85 -9.20 -8.25 1.30
C GLY A 85 -9.05 -9.66 1.87
N ASP A 86 -7.83 -10.20 1.91
CA ASP A 86 -7.50 -11.29 2.84
C ASP A 86 -6.29 -10.87 3.70
N VAL A 87 -6.55 -9.96 4.63
CA VAL A 87 -5.78 -9.83 5.87
C VAL A 87 -6.38 -10.81 6.89
N ALA A 88 -6.29 -12.12 6.64
CA ALA A 88 -6.44 -13.13 7.68
C ALA A 88 -5.32 -12.95 8.71
N GLY A 89 -5.55 -12.04 9.65
CA GLY A 89 -4.67 -11.74 10.77
C GLY A 89 -5.30 -10.87 11.86
N ALA A 90 -6.62 -10.59 11.79
CA ALA A 90 -7.35 -10.17 12.96
C ALA A 90 -7.59 -11.41 13.84
N ASP A 91 -6.66 -11.68 14.76
CA ASP A 91 -6.97 -12.48 15.94
C ASP A 91 -8.27 -11.92 16.55
N PRO A 92 -9.36 -12.70 16.66
CA PRO A 92 -10.45 -12.29 17.53
C PRO A 92 -9.86 -12.24 18.93
N ILE A 93 -9.80 -11.04 19.53
CA ILE A 93 -9.52 -10.91 20.97
C ILE A 93 -10.58 -11.76 21.68
N ASP A 94 -10.15 -12.92 22.16
CA ASP A 94 -10.88 -13.77 23.09
C ASP A 94 -10.97 -13.01 24.41
N VAL A 95 -12.12 -12.38 24.65
CA VAL A 95 -12.43 -11.77 25.94
C VAL A 95 -12.88 -12.89 26.87
N ARG A 96 -11.96 -13.36 27.70
CA ARG A 96 -12.27 -14.17 28.90
C ARG A 96 -12.60 -13.28 30.09
#